data_AF-Q97HF8-F1
#
_entry.id   AF-Q97HF8-F1
#
_cell.length_a   1.000
_cell.length_b   1.000
_cell.length_c   1.000
_cell.angle_alpha   90.00
_cell.angle_beta   90.00
_cell.angle_gamma   90.00
#
_symmetry.space_group_name_H-M   'P 1'
#
loop_
_entity.id
_entity.type
_entity.pdbx_description
1 polymer ?
#
loop_
_entity_poly.entity_id
_entity_poly.type
_entity_poly.pdbx_seq_one_letter_code
_entity_poly.pdbx_strand_id
1 'polypeptide(L)'
;MKNEVLFMYFNEGMSVSNIAKTLGKSRTNIYSILKENERYESESKIRRKNKKTKIEERQEKIREMFYKKNMKVLEIANILNISNALVTRTIKADSDYKNEKLRRKEENIKINKERKKIAIRRKRSVNKEEEMKVLLMLQRQNAISMSRRTKLSNRRMIIMNLNHYNYNPLNESLEFVENCGSKPNDLPTKINLHGR
;
A
#
# COMPACT_ATOMS: atom_id res chain seq x y z
N MET A 1 12.00 -49.98 -36.82
CA MET A 1 12.73 -48.78 -36.38
C MET A 1 12.61 -47.60 -37.35
N LYS A 2 13.05 -47.68 -38.62
CA LYS A 2 12.90 -46.55 -39.58
C LYS A 2 11.45 -46.10 -39.75
N ASN A 3 10.52 -47.04 -40.02
CA ASN A 3 9.10 -46.73 -40.17
C ASN A 3 8.46 -46.13 -38.91
N GLU A 4 8.92 -46.56 -37.74
CA GLU A 4 8.44 -46.08 -36.44
C GLU A 4 8.87 -44.64 -36.17
N VAL A 5 10.14 -44.30 -36.47
CA VAL A 5 10.64 -42.92 -36.41
C VAL A 5 9.86 -42.00 -37.37
N LEU A 6 9.62 -42.47 -38.59
CA LEU A 6 8.86 -41.71 -39.59
C LEU A 6 7.41 -41.51 -39.13
N PHE A 7 6.77 -42.54 -38.59
CA PHE A 7 5.41 -42.46 -38.06
C PHE A 7 5.31 -41.46 -36.89
N MET A 8 6.18 -41.57 -35.89
CA MET A 8 6.21 -40.65 -34.74
C MET A 8 6.48 -39.20 -35.16
N TYR A 9 7.35 -38.99 -36.16
CA TYR A 9 7.62 -37.64 -36.64
C TYR A 9 6.45 -37.10 -37.43
N PHE A 10 6.05 -37.74 -38.53
CA PHE A 10 5.07 -37.19 -39.50
C PHE A 10 3.63 -37.28 -39.02
N ASN A 11 3.22 -38.41 -38.45
CA ASN A 11 1.81 -38.64 -38.08
C ASN A 11 1.52 -38.13 -36.67
N GLU A 12 2.37 -38.44 -35.70
CA GLU A 12 2.16 -38.02 -34.31
C GLU A 12 2.67 -36.60 -34.00
N GLY A 13 3.44 -36.00 -34.92
CA GLY A 13 3.95 -34.64 -34.75
C GLY A 13 5.01 -34.50 -33.66
N MET A 14 5.64 -35.59 -33.22
CA MET A 14 6.62 -35.55 -32.14
C MET A 14 7.88 -34.77 -32.56
N SER A 15 8.48 -34.09 -31.58
CA SER A 15 9.79 -33.47 -31.79
C SER A 15 10.88 -34.54 -31.81
N VAL A 16 11.94 -34.32 -32.59
CA VAL A 16 13.10 -35.22 -32.66
C VAL A 16 13.69 -35.52 -31.28
N SER A 17 13.66 -34.54 -30.37
CA SER A 17 14.09 -34.73 -28.98
C SER A 17 13.22 -35.74 -28.23
N ASN A 18 11.91 -35.70 -28.41
CA ASN A 18 10.98 -36.61 -27.75
C ASN A 18 11.05 -38.01 -28.38
N ILE A 19 11.18 -38.10 -29.70
CA ILE A 19 11.38 -39.38 -30.41
C ILE A 19 12.65 -40.06 -29.90
N ALA A 20 13.76 -39.31 -29.83
CA ALA A 20 15.04 -39.81 -29.32
C ALA A 20 14.92 -40.34 -27.87
N LYS A 21 14.21 -39.63 -27.00
CA LYS A 21 13.96 -40.07 -25.61
C LYS A 21 13.10 -41.33 -25.54
N THR A 22 12.04 -41.40 -26.34
CA THR A 22 11.08 -42.51 -26.35
C THR A 22 11.73 -43.81 -26.83
N LEU A 23 12.58 -43.71 -27.84
CA LEU A 23 13.26 -44.86 -28.43
C LEU A 23 14.63 -45.17 -27.79
N GLY A 24 15.08 -44.35 -26.85
CA GLY A 24 16.41 -44.50 -26.22
C GLY A 24 17.58 -44.36 -27.19
N LYS A 25 17.46 -43.49 -28.21
CA LYS A 25 18.46 -43.31 -29.28
C LYS A 25 19.04 -41.89 -29.30
N SER A 26 20.18 -41.74 -29.96
CA SER A 26 20.78 -40.42 -30.17
C SER A 26 19.97 -39.59 -31.16
N ARG A 27 19.88 -38.28 -30.93
CA ARG A 27 19.18 -37.36 -31.85
C ARG A 27 19.77 -37.42 -33.27
N THR A 28 21.08 -37.62 -33.39
CA THR A 28 21.78 -37.72 -34.67
C THR A 28 21.30 -38.92 -35.49
N ASN A 29 21.09 -40.07 -34.84
CA ASN A 29 20.55 -41.27 -35.48
C ASN A 29 19.10 -41.02 -35.97
N ILE A 30 18.27 -40.35 -35.17
CA ILE A 30 16.92 -39.96 -35.61
C ILE A 30 17.00 -39.03 -36.83
N TYR A 31 17.91 -38.06 -36.84
CA TYR A 31 18.08 -37.17 -37.99
C TYR A 31 18.58 -37.88 -39.25
N SER A 32 19.48 -38.87 -39.15
CA SER A 32 19.91 -39.62 -40.33
C SER A 32 18.74 -40.36 -40.96
N ILE A 33 17.92 -41.05 -40.13
CA ILE A 33 16.73 -41.76 -40.58
C ILE A 33 15.71 -40.82 -41.24
N LEU A 34 15.50 -39.63 -40.65
CA LEU A 34 14.55 -38.64 -41.19
C LEU A 34 15.05 -38.03 -42.50
N LYS A 35 16.35 -37.72 -42.62
CA LYS A 35 16.94 -37.11 -43.82
C LYS A 35 16.93 -38.03 -45.04
N GLU A 36 16.90 -39.34 -44.83
CA GLU A 36 16.70 -40.32 -45.91
C GLU A 36 15.30 -40.27 -46.53
N ASN A 37 14.33 -39.59 -45.90
CA ASN A 37 12.97 -39.45 -46.42
C ASN A 37 12.80 -38.12 -47.17
N GLU A 38 12.32 -38.18 -48.41
CA GLU A 38 12.11 -37.01 -49.27
C GLU A 38 11.17 -35.95 -48.67
N ARG A 39 10.22 -36.36 -47.82
CA ARG A 39 9.22 -35.47 -47.21
C ARG A 39 9.76 -34.68 -46.02
N TYR A 40 10.94 -35.00 -45.51
CA TYR A 40 11.47 -34.40 -44.29
C TYR A 40 11.71 -32.90 -44.41
N GLU A 41 12.31 -32.43 -45.52
CA GLU A 41 12.65 -31.02 -45.68
C GLU A 41 11.41 -30.12 -45.77
N SER A 42 10.38 -30.56 -46.51
CA SER A 42 9.10 -29.85 -46.63
C SER A 42 8.36 -29.81 -45.29
N GLU A 43 8.23 -30.94 -44.60
CA GLU A 43 7.60 -31.01 -43.28
C GLU A 43 8.33 -30.17 -42.23
N SER A 44 9.67 -30.23 -42.22
CA SER A 44 10.50 -29.43 -41.31
C SER A 44 10.28 -27.93 -41.51
N LYS A 45 10.18 -27.47 -42.76
CA LYS A 45 9.83 -26.07 -43.09
C LYS A 45 8.44 -25.70 -42.60
N ILE A 46 7.43 -26.56 -42.81
CA ILE A 46 6.06 -26.35 -42.33
C ILE A 46 6.04 -26.22 -40.80
N ARG A 47 6.71 -27.12 -40.08
CA ARG A 47 6.80 -27.07 -38.62
C ARG A 47 7.46 -25.79 -38.10
N ARG A 48 8.53 -25.34 -38.75
CA ARG A 48 9.21 -24.07 -38.41
C ARG A 48 8.26 -22.88 -38.61
N LYS A 49 7.53 -22.85 -39.73
CA LYS A 49 6.54 -21.81 -40.03
C LYS A 49 5.42 -21.81 -38.99
N ASN A 50 4.80 -22.96 -38.72
CA ASN A 50 3.72 -23.08 -37.73
C ASN A 50 4.16 -22.67 -36.33
N LYS A 51 5.39 -23.02 -35.93
CA LYS A 51 5.96 -22.59 -34.65
C LYS A 51 6.13 -21.07 -34.59
N LYS A 52 6.60 -20.44 -35.68
CA LYS A 52 6.75 -18.98 -35.78
C LYS A 52 5.39 -18.29 -35.68
N THR A 53 4.39 -18.75 -36.44
CA THR A 53 3.02 -18.22 -36.40
C THR A 53 2.42 -18.30 -34.99
N LYS A 54 2.55 -19.45 -34.31
CA LYS A 54 2.07 -19.61 -32.93
C LYS A 54 2.74 -18.65 -31.93
N ILE A 55 4.01 -18.31 -32.16
CA ILE A 55 4.73 -17.32 -31.34
C ILE A 55 4.19 -15.91 -31.61
N GLU A 56 3.98 -15.56 -32.88
CA GLU A 56 3.44 -14.26 -33.30
C GLU A 56 2.02 -14.04 -32.77
N GLU A 57 1.13 -15.03 -32.89
CA GLU A 57 -0.22 -14.99 -32.32
C GLU A 57 -0.21 -14.77 -30.80
N ARG A 58 0.72 -15.43 -30.10
CA ARG A 58 0.88 -15.24 -28.65
C ARG A 58 1.35 -13.83 -28.32
N GLN A 59 2.33 -13.32 -29.08
CA GLN A 59 2.83 -11.96 -28.89
C GLN A 59 1.75 -10.91 -29.16
N GLU A 60 0.91 -11.14 -30.17
CA GLU A 60 -0.21 -10.26 -30.49
C GLU A 60 -1.25 -10.25 -29.36
N LYS A 61 -1.63 -11.41 -28.81
CA LYS A 61 -2.51 -11.48 -27.65
C LYS A 61 -1.96 -10.71 -26.44
N ILE A 62 -0.65 -10.80 -26.20
CA ILE A 62 0.01 -10.04 -25.13
C ILE A 62 -0.12 -8.52 -25.38
N ARG A 63 0.15 -8.07 -26.60
CA ARG A 63 0.02 -6.65 -26.98
C ARG A 63 -1.42 -6.16 -26.85
N GLU A 64 -2.39 -6.93 -27.33
CA GLU A 64 -3.81 -6.60 -27.25
C GLU A 64 -4.27 -6.43 -25.79
N MET A 65 -3.93 -7.37 -24.92
CA MET A 65 -4.28 -7.30 -23.49
C MET A 65 -3.62 -6.11 -22.79
N PHE A 66 -2.36 -5.80 -23.14
CA PHE A 66 -1.63 -4.72 -22.50
C PHE A 66 -2.09 -3.34 -22.98
N TYR A 67 -2.16 -3.11 -24.29
CA TYR A 67 -2.44 -1.78 -24.85
C TYR A 67 -3.95 -1.49 -24.98
N LYS A 68 -4.77 -2.47 -25.40
CA LYS A 68 -6.22 -2.23 -25.58
C LYS A 68 -6.99 -2.42 -24.28
N LYS A 69 -6.67 -3.47 -23.52
CA LYS A 69 -7.40 -3.82 -22.27
C LYS A 69 -6.77 -3.23 -21.01
N ASN A 70 -5.67 -2.49 -21.13
CA ASN A 70 -4.96 -1.85 -20.02
C ASN A 70 -4.56 -2.79 -18.87
N MET A 71 -4.45 -4.09 -19.12
CA MET A 71 -4.14 -5.08 -18.09
C MET A 71 -2.71 -4.92 -17.55
N LYS A 72 -2.48 -5.41 -16.33
CA LYS A 72 -1.14 -5.49 -15.73
C LYS A 72 -0.39 -6.72 -16.24
N VAL A 73 0.94 -6.64 -16.21
CA VAL A 73 1.83 -7.74 -16.62
C VAL A 73 1.51 -9.05 -15.88
N LEU A 74 1.25 -8.96 -14.56
CA LEU A 74 0.89 -10.12 -13.73
C LEU A 74 -0.43 -10.77 -14.16
N GLU A 75 -1.42 -9.96 -14.51
CA GLU A 75 -2.75 -10.45 -14.94
C GLU A 75 -2.61 -11.18 -16.28
N ILE A 76 -1.87 -10.60 -17.23
CA ILE A 76 -1.62 -11.20 -18.55
C ILE A 76 -0.86 -12.53 -18.40
N ALA A 77 0.15 -12.57 -17.54
CA ALA A 77 0.95 -13.76 -17.29
C ALA A 77 0.10 -14.90 -16.73
N ASN A 78 -0.80 -14.60 -15.78
CA ASN A 78 -1.71 -15.58 -15.20
C ASN A 78 -2.75 -16.08 -16.23
N ILE A 79 -3.35 -15.19 -17.02
CA ILE A 79 -4.35 -15.56 -18.04
C ILE A 79 -3.75 -16.46 -19.13
N LEU A 80 -2.54 -16.15 -19.59
CA LEU A 80 -1.86 -16.89 -20.66
C LEU A 80 -1.01 -18.06 -20.13
N ASN A 81 -0.93 -18.24 -18.80
CA ASN A 81 -0.08 -19.21 -18.13
C ASN A 81 1.38 -19.17 -18.64
N ILE A 82 1.96 -17.97 -18.66
CA ILE A 82 3.34 -17.71 -19.11
C ILE A 82 4.10 -16.91 -18.05
N SER A 83 5.43 -16.88 -18.15
CA SER A 83 6.25 -16.11 -17.22
C SER A 83 6.08 -14.59 -17.42
N ASN A 84 6.10 -13.85 -16.32
CA ASN A 84 6.12 -12.38 -16.31
C ASN A 84 7.27 -11.79 -17.16
N ALA A 85 8.42 -12.48 -17.17
CA ALA A 85 9.58 -12.08 -17.95
C ALA A 85 9.30 -12.13 -19.45
N LEU A 86 8.56 -13.15 -19.93
CA LEU A 86 8.19 -13.25 -21.33
C LEU A 86 7.24 -12.12 -21.73
N VAL A 87 6.20 -11.86 -20.93
CA VAL A 87 5.27 -10.75 -21.15
C VAL A 87 6.01 -9.43 -21.22
N THR A 88 6.89 -9.17 -20.24
CA THR A 88 7.67 -7.94 -20.16
C THR A 88 8.59 -7.77 -21.37
N ARG A 89 9.22 -8.85 -21.83
CA ARG A 89 10.09 -8.81 -23.02
C ARG A 89 9.27 -8.49 -24.26
N THR A 90 8.11 -9.11 -24.42
CA THR A 90 7.22 -8.88 -25.58
C THR A 90 6.72 -7.44 -25.63
N ILE A 91 6.22 -6.90 -24.51
CA ILE A 91 5.70 -5.52 -24.51
C ILE A 91 6.82 -4.50 -24.72
N LYS A 92 8.03 -4.71 -24.18
CA LYS A 92 9.16 -3.78 -24.32
C LYS A 92 9.77 -3.74 -25.71
N ALA A 93 9.58 -4.82 -26.49
CA ALA A 93 10.02 -4.87 -27.88
C ALA A 93 9.17 -3.97 -28.79
N ASP A 94 7.98 -3.59 -28.33
CA ASP A 94 7.07 -2.71 -29.03
C ASP A 94 7.53 -1.24 -28.92
N SER A 95 7.43 -0.48 -30.02
CA SER A 95 7.80 0.94 -30.07
C SER A 95 6.94 1.80 -29.16
N ASP A 96 5.66 1.44 -28.98
CA ASP A 96 4.67 2.26 -28.27
C ASP A 96 4.77 2.11 -26.75
N TYR A 97 5.55 1.15 -26.28
CA TYR A 97 5.72 0.86 -24.85
C TYR A 97 6.13 2.07 -24.03
N LYS A 98 7.02 2.91 -24.55
CA LYS A 98 7.49 4.11 -23.85
C LYS A 98 6.34 5.09 -23.61
N ASN A 99 5.50 5.30 -24.63
CA ASN A 99 4.36 6.22 -24.57
C ASN A 99 3.30 5.70 -23.60
N GLU A 100 2.94 4.42 -23.71
CA GLU A 100 1.96 3.80 -22.80
C GLU A 100 2.45 3.80 -21.33
N LYS A 101 3.75 3.54 -21.11
CA LYS A 101 4.35 3.61 -19.78
C LYS A 101 4.24 5.02 -19.18
N LEU A 102 4.48 6.06 -19.99
CA LEU A 102 4.32 7.45 -19.55
C LEU A 102 2.85 7.75 -19.24
N ARG A 103 1.92 7.37 -20.12
CA ARG A 103 0.46 7.53 -19.92
C ARG A 103 0.00 6.91 -18.60
N ARG A 104 0.38 5.65 -18.35
CA ARG A 104 0.04 4.94 -17.10
C ARG A 104 0.69 5.59 -15.87
N LYS A 105 1.89 6.15 -16.00
CA LYS A 105 2.55 6.88 -14.89
C LYS A 105 1.75 8.12 -14.51
N GLU A 106 1.34 8.91 -15.50
CA GLU A 106 0.55 10.13 -15.27
C GLU A 106 -0.82 9.83 -14.68
N GLU A 107 -1.49 8.80 -15.18
CA GLU A 107 -2.78 8.32 -14.64
C GLU A 107 -2.65 7.91 -13.17
N ASN A 108 -1.62 7.13 -12.84
CA ASN A 108 -1.35 6.72 -11.46
C ASN A 108 -1.03 7.90 -10.55
N ILE A 109 -0.31 8.91 -11.02
CA ILE A 109 -0.05 10.14 -10.26
C ILE A 109 -1.37 10.86 -9.93
N LYS A 110 -2.26 11.00 -10.91
CA LYS A 110 -3.59 11.62 -10.72
C LYS A 110 -4.42 10.85 -9.68
N ILE A 111 -4.53 9.52 -9.85
CA ILE A 111 -5.26 8.65 -8.91
C ILE A 111 -4.69 8.75 -7.50
N ASN A 112 -3.35 8.72 -7.36
CA ASN A 112 -2.70 8.79 -6.06
C ASN A 112 -2.91 10.14 -5.37
N LYS A 113 -2.91 11.25 -6.13
CA LYS A 113 -3.21 12.58 -5.61
C LYS A 113 -4.63 12.66 -5.03
N GLU A 114 -5.61 12.12 -5.74
CA GLU A 114 -7.00 12.09 -5.26
C GLU A 114 -7.17 11.18 -4.04
N ARG A 115 -6.57 9.99 -4.05
CA ARG A 115 -6.56 9.09 -2.87
C ARG A 115 -5.95 9.76 -1.65
N LYS A 116 -4.84 10.50 -1.82
CA LYS A 116 -4.19 11.25 -0.74
C LYS A 116 -5.09 12.36 -0.20
N LYS A 117 -5.76 13.11 -1.08
CA LYS A 117 -6.73 14.14 -0.65
C LYS A 117 -7.86 13.54 0.18
N ILE A 118 -8.44 12.42 -0.27
CA ILE A 118 -9.51 11.72 0.45
C ILE A 118 -9.01 11.25 1.83
N ALA A 119 -7.84 10.63 1.88
CA ALA A 119 -7.25 10.17 3.15
C ALA A 119 -7.01 11.33 4.14
N ILE A 120 -6.47 12.46 3.66
CA ILE A 120 -6.26 13.65 4.50
C ILE A 120 -7.59 14.21 5.00
N ARG A 121 -8.61 14.32 4.14
CA ARG A 121 -9.95 14.79 4.55
C ARG A 121 -10.54 13.89 5.62
N ARG A 122 -10.45 12.57 5.45
CA ARG A 122 -10.93 11.59 6.44
C ARG A 122 -10.19 11.73 7.77
N LYS A 123 -8.87 11.91 7.74
CA LYS A 123 -8.09 12.14 8.97
C LYS A 123 -8.52 13.41 9.68
N ARG A 124 -8.70 14.51 8.93
CA ARG A 124 -9.17 15.80 9.49
C ARG A 124 -10.58 15.70 10.07
N SER A 125 -11.49 14.97 9.45
CA SER A 125 -12.86 14.83 9.97
C SER A 125 -12.89 14.03 11.28
N VAL A 126 -12.09 12.97 11.39
CA VAL A 126 -11.96 12.19 12.64
C VAL A 126 -11.42 13.08 13.76
N ASN A 127 -10.31 13.80 13.51
CA ASN A 127 -9.75 14.71 14.50
C ASN A 127 -10.76 15.78 14.94
N LYS A 128 -11.50 16.39 14.00
CA LYS A 128 -12.52 17.39 14.31
C LYS A 128 -13.64 16.83 15.19
N GLU A 129 -14.04 15.58 14.96
CA GLU A 129 -15.06 14.92 15.77
C GLU A 129 -14.55 14.66 17.21
N GLU A 130 -13.31 14.22 17.35
CA GLU A 130 -12.66 14.02 18.66
C GLU A 130 -12.50 15.36 19.41
N GLU A 131 -11.99 16.39 18.75
CA GLU A 131 -11.86 17.74 19.31
C GLU A 131 -13.22 18.30 19.76
N MET A 132 -14.28 18.10 18.97
CA MET A 132 -15.64 18.53 19.32
C MET A 132 -16.17 17.81 20.56
N LYS A 133 -15.90 16.51 20.71
CA LYS A 133 -16.28 15.73 21.91
C LYS A 133 -15.60 16.28 23.16
N VAL A 134 -14.30 16.55 23.07
CA VAL A 134 -13.53 17.16 24.17
C VAL A 134 -14.09 18.53 24.52
N LEU A 135 -14.37 19.38 23.51
CA LEU A 135 -14.92 20.71 23.73
C LEU A 135 -16.29 20.68 24.42
N LEU A 136 -17.20 19.78 24.01
CA LEU A 136 -18.51 19.62 24.65
C LEU A 136 -18.38 19.14 26.10
N MET A 137 -17.43 18.24 26.37
CA MET A 137 -17.15 17.77 27.73
C MET A 137 -16.67 18.93 28.62
N LEU A 138 -15.71 19.73 28.15
CA LEU A 138 -15.22 20.91 28.86
C LEU A 138 -16.34 21.94 29.08
N GLN A 139 -17.16 22.20 28.06
CA GLN A 139 -18.28 23.13 28.17
C GLN A 139 -19.30 22.68 29.22
N ARG A 140 -19.61 21.37 29.30
CA ARG A 140 -20.48 20.80 30.34
C ARG A 140 -19.87 20.97 31.73
N GLN A 141 -18.58 20.68 31.89
CA GLN A 141 -17.89 20.86 33.17
C GLN A 141 -17.90 22.33 33.61
N ASN A 142 -17.63 23.25 32.68
CA ASN A 142 -17.68 24.68 32.93
C ASN A 142 -19.09 25.16 33.27
N ALA A 143 -20.12 24.68 32.57
CA ALA A 143 -21.50 25.01 32.90
C ALA A 143 -21.86 24.55 34.32
N ILE A 144 -21.45 23.34 34.71
CA ILE A 144 -21.66 22.83 36.08
C ILE A 144 -20.89 23.69 37.08
N SER A 145 -19.62 24.00 36.85
CA SER A 145 -18.80 24.77 37.79
C SER A 145 -19.33 26.20 37.97
N MET A 146 -19.74 26.85 36.87
CA MET A 146 -20.29 28.21 36.89
C MET A 146 -21.73 28.27 37.43
N SER A 147 -22.52 27.20 37.28
CA SER A 147 -23.89 27.15 37.82
C SER A 147 -23.95 27.06 39.35
N ARG A 148 -22.87 26.57 39.99
CA ARG A 148 -22.80 26.45 41.44
C ARG A 148 -22.58 27.84 42.04
N ARG A 149 -23.59 28.37 42.74
CA ARG A 149 -23.47 29.60 43.55
C ARG A 149 -22.71 29.35 44.87
N THR A 150 -21.48 28.85 44.79
CA THR A 150 -20.62 28.66 45.96
C THR A 150 -19.62 29.80 46.04
N LYS A 151 -19.55 30.48 47.19
CA LYS A 151 -18.46 31.42 47.47
C LYS A 151 -17.17 30.63 47.70
N LEU A 152 -16.06 31.07 47.13
CA LEU A 152 -14.76 30.47 47.40
C LEU A 152 -14.41 30.72 48.87
N SER A 153 -14.21 29.66 49.65
CA SER A 153 -13.83 29.80 51.06
C SER A 153 -12.44 30.42 51.16
N ASN A 154 -12.24 31.32 52.13
CA ASN A 154 -10.93 31.90 52.47
C ASN A 154 -9.83 30.86 52.58
N ARG A 155 -10.11 29.69 53.18
CA ARG A 155 -9.17 28.57 53.29
C ARG A 155 -8.78 28.03 51.92
N ARG A 156 -9.73 27.90 51.00
CA ARG A 156 -9.49 27.41 49.64
C ARG A 156 -8.72 28.43 48.79
N MET A 157 -8.99 29.72 48.99
CA MET A 157 -8.23 30.80 48.35
C MET A 157 -6.75 30.78 48.75
N ILE A 158 -6.47 30.58 50.03
CA ILE A 158 -5.10 30.51 50.56
C ILE A 158 -4.40 29.24 50.08
N ILE A 159 -5.07 28.09 50.06
CA ILE A 159 -4.48 26.84 49.51
C ILE A 159 -4.06 27.03 48.05
N MET A 160 -4.88 27.72 47.24
CA MET A 160 -4.55 28.00 45.83
C MET A 160 -3.39 29.01 45.68
N ASN A 161 -3.10 29.80 46.71
CA ASN A 161 -2.07 30.85 46.70
C ASN A 161 -1.01 30.62 47.79
N LEU A 162 -0.76 29.35 48.18
CA LEU A 162 0.01 29.02 49.39
C LEU A 162 1.44 29.59 49.37
N ASN A 163 2.02 29.74 48.18
CA ASN A 163 3.35 30.31 47.97
C ASN A 163 3.48 31.77 48.44
N HIS A 164 2.37 32.46 48.69
CA HIS A 164 2.34 33.85 49.15
C HIS A 164 2.04 33.99 50.64
N TYR A 165 1.99 32.88 51.39
CA TYR A 165 1.69 32.88 52.82
C TYR A 165 2.80 32.17 53.59
N ASN A 166 3.17 32.74 54.74
CA ASN A 166 4.09 32.13 55.69
C ASN A 166 3.35 31.65 56.93
N TYR A 167 3.82 30.54 57.49
CA TYR A 167 3.31 30.02 58.75
C TYR A 167 3.93 30.75 59.93
N ASN A 168 3.09 31.29 60.81
CA ASN A 168 3.47 31.89 62.07
C ASN A 168 3.25 30.87 63.20
N PRO A 169 4.32 30.29 63.80
CA PRO A 169 4.20 29.25 64.81
C PRO A 169 3.57 29.71 66.12
N LEU A 170 3.69 31.01 66.45
CA LEU A 170 3.20 31.55 67.73
C LEU A 170 1.67 31.65 67.76
N ASN A 171 1.07 31.94 66.60
CA ASN A 171 -0.37 32.16 66.46
C ASN A 171 -1.07 31.02 65.69
N GLU A 172 -0.31 30.00 65.30
CA GLU A 172 -0.75 28.87 64.47
C GLU A 172 -1.57 29.33 63.23
N SER A 173 -1.09 30.39 62.58
CA SER A 173 -1.81 31.09 61.51
C SER A 173 -0.96 31.25 60.26
N LEU A 174 -1.61 31.27 59.10
CA LEU A 174 -0.98 31.64 57.83
C LEU A 174 -1.19 33.13 57.59
N GLU A 175 -0.09 33.86 57.35
CA GLU A 175 -0.06 35.30 57.14
C GLU A 175 0.51 35.62 55.76
N PHE A 176 -0.12 36.55 55.03
CA PHE A 176 0.32 36.94 53.70
C PHE A 176 1.68 37.64 53.77
N VAL A 177 2.58 37.28 52.87
CA VAL A 177 3.92 37.84 52.80
C VAL A 177 3.91 39.11 51.96
N GLU A 178 4.01 40.28 52.60
CA GLU A 178 4.00 41.58 51.90
C GLU A 178 5.16 41.72 50.88
N ASN A 179 6.27 41.01 51.10
CA ASN A 179 7.40 40.98 50.17
C ASN A 179 7.09 40.26 48.84
N CYS A 180 5.99 39.51 48.74
CA CYS A 180 5.54 38.87 47.51
C CYS A 180 4.80 39.84 46.56
N GLY A 181 4.63 41.10 46.94
CA GLY A 181 3.94 42.14 46.18
C GLY A 181 2.63 42.59 46.85
N SER A 182 1.93 43.54 46.21
CA SER A 182 0.67 44.07 46.74
C SER A 182 -0.40 42.97 46.83
N LYS A 183 -0.89 42.71 48.04
CA LYS A 183 -1.96 41.73 48.28
C LYS A 183 -3.24 42.15 47.55
N PRO A 184 -3.82 41.29 46.69
CA PRO A 184 -5.16 41.49 46.15
C PRO A 184 -6.21 41.71 47.25
N ASN A 185 -7.20 42.56 46.97
CA ASN A 185 -8.25 42.89 47.95
C ASN A 185 -9.07 41.65 48.35
N ASP A 186 -9.28 40.72 47.42
CA ASP A 186 -10.08 39.52 47.65
C ASP A 186 -9.36 38.45 48.50
N LEU A 187 -8.03 38.53 48.63
CA LEU A 187 -7.26 37.54 49.40
C LEU A 187 -7.25 37.86 50.90
N PRO A 188 -7.49 36.87 51.79
CA PRO A 188 -7.43 37.09 53.23
C PRO A 188 -6.00 37.39 53.69
N THR A 189 -5.81 38.36 54.59
CA THR A 189 -4.48 38.71 55.11
C THR A 189 -3.94 37.65 56.08
N LYS A 190 -4.83 37.06 56.88
CA LYS A 190 -4.51 36.09 57.93
C LYS A 190 -5.62 35.06 58.04
N ILE A 191 -5.25 33.80 58.25
CA ILE A 191 -6.20 32.74 58.62
C ILE A 191 -5.60 31.88 59.73
N ASN A 192 -6.41 31.53 60.72
CA ASN A 192 -5.99 30.62 61.79
C ASN A 192 -6.24 29.18 61.35
N LEU A 193 -5.25 28.29 61.52
CA LEU A 193 -5.38 26.89 61.11
C LEU A 193 -6.24 26.05 62.05
N HIS A 194 -6.34 26.49 63.33
CA HIS A 194 -7.04 25.78 64.41
C HIS A 194 -8.30 26.50 64.95
N GLY A 195 -8.88 27.43 64.19
CA GLY A 195 -10.14 28.10 64.57
C GLY A 195 -11.39 27.25 64.32
N ARG A 196 -12.30 27.20 65.32
CA ARG A 196 -13.69 26.71 65.21
C ARG A 196 -14.48 27.47 64.14
#